data_AF-A0A3L9YAN2-F1
#
_entry.id   AF-A0A3L9YAN2-F1
#
_cell.length_a   1.000
_cell.length_b   1.000
_cell.length_c   1.000
_cell.angle_alpha   90.00
_cell.angle_beta   90.00
_cell.angle_gamma   90.00
#
_symmetry.space_group_name_H-M   'P 1'
#
loop_
_entity.id
_entity.type
_entity.pdbx_description
1 polymer ?
#
loop_
_entity_poly.entity_id
_entity_poly.type
_entity_poly.pdbx_seq_one_letter_code
_entity_poly.pdbx_strand_id
1 'polypeptide(L)'
;MVVYLPIFALTGVEGKMFHPMAFTVVAALVGAMILSVTFIPAAVALFIGNRVSEKETSCSAMRSESMRRSWDRVMSAKAVVLSIAAVAVVLCGLIATRMGSEFVPQLNEGDLAIQALRIPGTSLSQSIRHAAPDRRDAEREVP
;
A
#
# COMPACT_ATOMS: atom_id res chain seq x y z
N MET A 1 -7.49 10.45 -8.53
CA MET A 1 -8.79 10.09 -7.92
C MET A 1 -9.41 8.85 -8.55
N VAL A 2 -9.55 8.76 -9.89
CA VAL A 2 -10.20 7.61 -10.60
C VAL A 2 -9.60 6.24 -10.27
N VAL A 3 -8.30 6.15 -10.00
CA VAL A 3 -7.60 4.90 -9.63
C VAL A 3 -8.18 4.26 -8.35
N TYR A 4 -8.80 5.04 -7.45
CA TYR A 4 -9.39 4.54 -6.20
C TYR A 4 -10.87 4.13 -6.33
N LEU A 5 -11.53 4.44 -7.45
CA LEU A 5 -12.96 4.14 -7.66
C LEU A 5 -13.29 2.64 -7.56
N PRO A 6 -12.47 1.70 -8.08
CA PRO A 6 -12.76 0.26 -7.97
C PRO A 6 -12.81 -0.25 -6.53
N ILE A 7 -12.13 0.41 -5.59
CA ILE A 7 -12.09 0.01 -4.17
C ILE A 7 -13.49 0.14 -3.54
N PHE A 8 -14.29 1.09 -4.01
CA PHE A 8 -15.68 1.28 -3.56
C PHE A 8 -16.62 0.17 -4.05
N ALA A 9 -16.19 -0.63 -5.04
CA ALA A 9 -16.95 -1.79 -5.52
C ALA A 9 -16.70 -3.06 -4.69
N LEU A 10 -15.74 -3.04 -3.76
CA LEU A 10 -15.48 -4.16 -2.85
C LEU A 10 -16.65 -4.33 -1.87
N THR A 11 -17.15 -5.55 -1.73
CA THR A 11 -18.21 -5.91 -0.77
C THR A 11 -17.66 -6.81 0.33
N GLY A 12 -18.40 -6.96 1.44
CA GLY A 12 -17.99 -7.84 2.55
C GLY A 12 -17.02 -7.20 3.55
N VAL A 13 -16.15 -8.02 4.14
CA VAL A 13 -15.20 -7.60 5.21
C VAL A 13 -14.10 -6.70 4.64
N GLU A 14 -13.61 -7.00 3.44
CA GLU A 14 -12.61 -6.19 2.72
C GLU A 14 -13.11 -4.76 2.52
N GLY A 15 -14.35 -4.60 2.02
CA GLY A 15 -14.96 -3.28 1.82
C GLY A 15 -15.02 -2.46 3.11
N LYS A 16 -15.37 -3.05 4.25
CA LYS A 16 -15.41 -2.34 5.54
C LYS A 16 -14.03 -1.87 6.02
N MET A 17 -12.96 -2.58 5.67
CA MET A 17 -11.59 -2.20 6.01
C MET A 17 -11.02 -1.15 5.05
N PHE A 18 -11.30 -1.28 3.74
CA PHE A 18 -10.68 -0.44 2.71
C PHE A 18 -11.48 0.82 2.36
N HIS A 19 -12.80 0.82 2.50
CA HIS A 19 -13.64 2.00 2.20
C HIS A 19 -13.29 3.25 3.05
N PRO A 20 -13.13 3.17 4.39
CA PRO A 20 -12.74 4.34 5.17
C PRO A 20 -11.33 4.85 4.81
N MET A 21 -10.41 3.95 4.45
CA MET A 21 -9.07 4.33 3.96
C MET A 21 -9.13 5.03 2.59
N ALA A 22 -9.90 4.50 1.64
CA ALA A 22 -10.03 5.10 0.32
C ALA A 22 -10.67 6.49 0.38
N PHE A 23 -11.68 6.66 1.24
CA PHE A 23 -12.37 7.93 1.43
C PHE A 23 -11.41 9.05 1.89
N THR A 24 -10.54 8.79 2.87
CA THR A 24 -9.60 9.81 3.36
C THR A 24 -8.60 10.24 2.29
N VAL A 25 -8.06 9.29 1.51
CA VAL A 25 -7.13 9.60 0.41
C VAL A 25 -7.83 10.42 -0.67
N VAL A 26 -9.04 10.02 -1.06
CA VAL A 26 -9.81 10.73 -2.07
C VAL A 26 -10.15 12.15 -1.61
N ALA A 27 -10.63 12.32 -0.38
CA ALA A 27 -10.93 13.63 0.19
C ALA A 27 -9.67 14.51 0.27
N ALA A 28 -8.53 13.95 0.70
CA ALA A 28 -7.25 14.65 0.75
C ALA A 28 -6.78 15.09 -0.65
N LEU A 29 -6.89 14.22 -1.66
CA LEU A 29 -6.51 14.56 -3.03
C LEU A 29 -7.41 15.64 -3.64
N VAL A 30 -8.71 15.62 -3.36
CA VAL A 30 -9.64 16.67 -3.79
C VAL A 30 -9.30 18.00 -3.11
N GLY A 31 -9.08 17.99 -1.80
CA GLY A 31 -8.64 19.17 -1.06
C GLY A 31 -7.31 19.72 -1.58
N ALA A 32 -6.33 18.83 -1.80
CA ALA A 32 -5.03 19.20 -2.37
C ALA A 32 -5.15 19.77 -3.78
N MET A 33 -6.05 19.24 -4.62
CA MET A 33 -6.31 19.78 -5.96
C MET A 33 -6.87 21.21 -5.88
N ILE A 34 -7.86 21.44 -5.02
CA ILE A 34 -8.47 22.77 -4.85
C ILE A 34 -7.42 23.76 -4.31
N LEU A 35 -6.68 23.38 -3.28
CA LEU A 35 -5.61 24.21 -2.69
C LEU A 35 -4.47 24.44 -3.69
N SER A 36 -4.13 23.45 -4.51
CA SER A 36 -3.08 23.58 -5.52
C SER A 36 -3.44 24.62 -6.59
N VAL A 37 -4.71 24.70 -6.98
CA VAL A 37 -5.15 25.69 -8.00
C VAL A 37 -5.43 27.07 -7.39
N THR A 38 -5.86 27.14 -6.12
CA THR A 38 -6.25 28.42 -5.49
C THR A 38 -5.16 28.99 -4.59
N PHE A 39 -4.68 28.20 -3.64
CA PHE A 39 -3.75 28.64 -2.61
C PHE A 39 -2.32 28.75 -3.13
N ILE A 40 -1.83 27.80 -3.95
CA ILE A 40 -0.44 27.87 -4.44
C ILE A 40 -0.20 29.14 -5.29
N PRO A 41 -1.03 29.49 -6.29
CA PRO A 41 -0.80 30.71 -7.07
C PRO A 41 -0.91 31.98 -6.22
N ALA A 42 -1.87 32.03 -5.28
CA ALA A 42 -2.00 33.15 -4.35
C ALA A 42 -0.80 33.28 -3.42
N ALA A 43 -0.32 32.17 -2.86
CA ALA A 43 0.86 32.15 -1.99
C ALA A 43 2.13 32.54 -2.76
N VAL A 44 2.31 32.04 -3.99
CA VAL A 44 3.43 32.44 -4.84
C VAL A 44 3.35 33.95 -5.14
N ALA A 45 2.18 34.49 -5.48
CA ALA A 45 2.02 35.92 -5.73
C ALA A 45 2.30 36.82 -4.51
N LEU A 46 2.02 36.32 -3.30
CA LEU A 46 2.23 37.07 -2.05
C LEU A 46 3.65 36.94 -1.48
N PHE A 47 4.27 35.75 -1.62
CA PHE A 47 5.55 35.43 -0.98
C PHE A 47 6.75 35.42 -1.94
N ILE A 48 6.55 35.23 -3.26
CA ILE A 48 7.64 35.29 -4.24
C ILE A 48 7.81 36.72 -4.76
N GLY A 49 9.01 37.29 -4.59
CA GLY A 49 9.33 38.63 -5.11
C GLY A 49 9.65 38.64 -6.61
N ASN A 50 9.56 39.81 -7.24
CA ASN A 50 9.78 40.06 -8.69
C ASN A 50 11.17 39.68 -9.26
N ARG A 51 12.10 39.16 -8.46
CA ARG A 51 13.43 38.75 -8.93
C ARG A 51 13.65 37.26 -8.72
N VAL A 52 12.96 36.44 -9.50
CA VAL A 52 13.41 35.07 -9.78
C VAL A 52 14.57 35.19 -10.78
N SER A 53 15.78 35.31 -10.25
CA SER A 53 16.98 35.12 -11.07
C SER A 53 17.08 33.62 -11.35
N GLU A 54 16.94 33.24 -12.62
CA GLU A 54 17.21 31.89 -13.11
C GLU A 54 18.73 31.64 -13.02
N LYS A 55 19.22 31.50 -11.79
CA LYS A 55 20.60 31.15 -11.53
C LYS A 55 20.65 29.63 -11.58
N GLU A 56 20.81 29.10 -12.81
CA GLU A 56 21.21 27.71 -12.96
C GLU A 56 22.45 27.49 -12.10
N THR A 57 22.30 26.68 -11.07
CA THR A 57 23.44 26.28 -10.25
C THR A 57 24.27 25.34 -11.11
N SER A 58 25.61 25.41 -11.06
CA SER A 58 26.48 24.51 -11.85
C SER A 58 26.07 23.02 -11.72
N CYS A 59 25.55 22.63 -10.56
CA CYS A 59 24.98 21.31 -10.31
C CYS A 59 23.71 20.99 -11.12
N SER A 60 22.80 21.95 -11.35
CA SER A 60 21.60 21.73 -12.17
C SER A 60 21.94 21.59 -13.65
N ALA A 61 22.88 22.38 -14.16
CA ALA A 61 23.35 22.30 -15.54
C ALA A 61 24.04 20.95 -15.81
N MET A 62 24.96 20.54 -14.93
CA MET A 62 25.67 19.25 -15.05
C MET A 62 24.71 18.05 -15.00
N ARG A 63 23.66 18.12 -14.17
CA ARG A 63 22.63 17.08 -14.10
C ARG A 63 21.74 17.06 -15.34
N SER A 64 21.40 18.22 -15.90
CA SER A 64 20.64 18.36 -17.14
C SER A 64 21.39 17.76 -18.33
N GLU A 65 22.70 18.02 -18.46
CA GLU A 65 23.52 17.43 -19.52
C GLU A 65 23.66 15.91 -19.40
N SER A 66 23.90 15.41 -18.18
CA SER A 66 24.01 13.97 -17.93
C SER A 66 22.68 13.26 -18.24
N MET A 67 21.56 13.89 -17.90
CA MET A 67 20.22 13.42 -18.25
C MET A 67 20.08 13.35 -19.78
N ARG A 68 20.37 14.43 -20.51
CA ARG A 68 20.28 14.49 -21.99
C ARG A 68 21.10 13.40 -22.67
N ARG A 69 22.36 13.21 -22.28
CA ARG A 69 23.21 12.13 -22.84
C ARG A 69 22.66 10.73 -22.55
N SER A 70 21.94 10.55 -21.45
CA SER A 70 21.31 9.29 -21.12
C SER A 70 20.04 9.08 -21.95
N TRP A 71 19.23 10.13 -22.16
CA TRP A 71 18.08 10.10 -23.06
C TRP A 71 18.47 9.74 -24.50
N ASP A 72 19.52 10.35 -25.04
CA ASP A 72 19.98 10.06 -26.41
C ASP A 72 20.42 8.59 -26.57
N ARG A 73 21.13 8.05 -25.57
CA ARG A 73 21.52 6.63 -25.55
C ARG A 73 20.29 5.71 -25.51
N VAL A 74 19.31 6.00 -24.65
CA VAL A 74 18.06 5.23 -24.55
C VAL A 74 17.26 5.30 -25.85
N MET A 75 17.20 6.47 -26.51
CA MET A 75 16.48 6.64 -27.78
C MET A 75 17.22 6.07 -28.99
N SER A 76 18.53 5.90 -28.94
CA SER A 76 19.27 5.18 -29.97
C SER A 76 19.06 3.66 -29.89
N ALA A 77 18.80 3.13 -28.69
CA ALA A 77 18.68 1.70 -28.40
C ALA A 77 17.25 1.28 -28.02
N LYS A 78 16.22 1.87 -28.65
CA LYS A 78 14.80 1.63 -28.34
C LYS A 78 14.43 0.14 -28.29
N ALA A 79 14.94 -0.64 -29.24
CA ALA A 79 14.67 -2.09 -29.29
C ALA A 79 15.21 -2.82 -28.04
N VAL A 80 16.40 -2.45 -27.59
CA VAL A 80 17.02 -3.01 -26.37
C VAL A 80 16.19 -2.63 -25.14
N VAL A 81 15.81 -1.36 -25.02
CA VAL A 81 15.00 -0.85 -23.89
C VAL A 81 13.65 -1.56 -23.82
N LEU A 82 12.96 -1.70 -24.96
CA LEU A 82 11.68 -2.41 -25.04
C LEU A 82 11.84 -3.90 -24.72
N SER A 83 12.91 -4.54 -25.18
CA SER A 83 13.16 -5.96 -24.85
C SER A 83 13.41 -6.16 -23.36
N ILE A 84 14.19 -5.28 -22.71
CA ILE A 84 14.45 -5.35 -21.27
C ILE A 84 13.16 -5.11 -20.49
N ALA A 85 12.36 -4.12 -20.88
CA ALA A 85 11.07 -3.86 -20.25
C ALA A 85 10.11 -5.06 -20.38
N ALA A 86 10.03 -5.68 -21.57
CA ALA A 86 9.21 -6.85 -21.81
C ALA A 86 9.67 -8.04 -20.96
N VAL A 87 10.98 -8.32 -20.92
CA VAL A 87 11.55 -9.38 -20.07
C VAL A 87 11.26 -9.11 -18.59
N ALA A 88 11.39 -7.87 -18.12
CA ALA A 88 11.09 -7.51 -16.74
C ALA A 88 9.60 -7.75 -16.40
N VAL A 89 8.67 -7.35 -17.27
CA VAL A 89 7.23 -7.59 -17.07
C VAL A 89 6.93 -9.09 -17.03
N VAL A 90 7.49 -9.88 -17.95
CA VAL A 90 7.32 -11.34 -17.97
C VAL A 90 7.89 -11.96 -16.69
N LEU A 91 9.07 -11.54 -16.25
CA LEU A 91 9.70 -12.06 -15.04
C LEU A 91 8.88 -11.72 -13.78
N CYS A 92 8.39 -10.48 -13.66
CA CYS A 92 7.46 -10.10 -12.59
C CYS A 92 6.20 -10.95 -12.61
N GLY A 93 5.61 -11.19 -13.79
CA GLY A 93 4.45 -12.06 -13.96
C GLY A 93 4.72 -13.49 -13.50
N LEU A 94 5.87 -14.06 -13.86
CA LEU A 94 6.29 -15.40 -13.43
C LEU A 94 6.46 -15.49 -11.90
N ILE A 95 7.09 -14.49 -11.28
CA ILE A 95 7.27 -14.43 -9.82
C ILE A 95 5.91 -14.32 -9.12
N ALA A 96 5.00 -13.50 -9.66
CA ALA A 96 3.65 -13.33 -9.10
C ALA A 96 2.86 -14.64 -9.02
N THR A 97 3.08 -15.60 -9.94
CA THR A 97 2.42 -16.93 -9.88
C THR A 97 2.82 -17.77 -8.67
N ARG A 98 3.94 -17.46 -8.02
CA ARG A 98 4.44 -18.16 -6.83
C ARG A 98 3.98 -17.50 -5.53
N MET A 99 3.30 -16.36 -5.62
CA MET A 99 2.83 -15.62 -4.45
C MET A 99 1.54 -16.27 -3.94
N GLY A 100 1.51 -16.63 -2.65
CA GLY A 100 0.31 -17.12 -1.99
C GLY A 100 -0.75 -16.03 -1.86
N SER A 101 -2.01 -16.42 -1.72
CA SER A 101 -3.13 -15.50 -1.46
C SER A 101 -3.55 -15.64 0.00
N GLU A 102 -3.43 -14.56 0.76
CA GLU A 102 -3.98 -14.45 2.11
C GLU A 102 -5.18 -13.49 2.05
N PHE A 103 -6.35 -13.91 2.55
CA PHE A 103 -7.60 -13.14 2.41
C PHE A 103 -7.62 -11.87 3.28
N VAL A 104 -7.00 -11.93 4.46
CA VAL A 104 -6.79 -10.78 5.37
C VAL A 104 -5.49 -11.06 6.13
N PRO A 105 -4.58 -10.08 6.31
CA PRO A 105 -3.39 -10.28 7.13
C PRO A 105 -3.81 -10.69 8.55
N GLN A 106 -3.07 -11.62 9.15
CA GLN A 106 -3.35 -12.05 10.52
C GLN A 106 -3.20 -10.84 11.45
N LEU A 107 -4.33 -10.42 12.03
CA LEU A 107 -4.35 -9.31 12.96
C LEU A 107 -3.77 -9.81 14.28
N ASN A 108 -2.58 -9.30 14.62
CA ASN A 108 -1.97 -9.63 15.89
C ASN A 108 -2.64 -8.81 16.99
N GLU A 109 -3.69 -9.37 17.56
CA GLU A 109 -4.45 -8.77 18.66
C GLU A 109 -3.77 -9.02 20.03
N GLY A 110 -2.65 -9.75 20.06
CA GLY A 110 -1.90 -10.06 21.27
C GLY A 110 -2.53 -11.12 22.17
N ASP A 111 -3.67 -11.70 21.77
CA ASP A 111 -4.37 -12.77 22.46
C ASP A 111 -4.43 -14.02 21.57
N LEU A 112 -4.36 -15.19 22.19
CA LEU A 112 -4.31 -16.48 21.50
C LEU A 112 -5.64 -17.20 21.68
N ALA A 113 -6.47 -17.16 20.64
CA ALA A 113 -7.78 -17.81 20.65
C ALA A 113 -7.65 -19.33 20.41
N ILE A 114 -7.62 -20.13 21.49
CA ILE A 114 -7.66 -21.60 21.41
C ILE A 114 -9.11 -22.05 21.22
N GLN A 115 -9.47 -22.48 20.01
CA GLN A 115 -10.77 -23.09 19.73
C GLN A 115 -10.67 -24.62 19.69
N ALA A 116 -10.98 -25.26 20.81
CA ALA A 116 -11.06 -26.72 20.90
C ALA A 116 -12.38 -27.25 20.31
N LEU A 117 -12.34 -27.76 19.08
CA LEU A 117 -13.47 -28.44 18.44
C LEU A 117 -13.70 -29.83 19.08
N ARG A 118 -14.96 -30.20 19.35
CA ARG A 118 -15.31 -31.42 20.09
C ARG A 118 -16.39 -32.25 19.39
N ILE A 119 -16.36 -33.57 19.62
CA ILE A 119 -17.27 -34.52 18.98
C ILE A 119 -18.73 -34.22 19.39
N PRO A 120 -19.65 -33.99 18.44
CA PRO A 120 -21.05 -33.75 18.75
C PRO A 120 -21.65 -34.95 19.49
N GLY A 121 -22.21 -34.72 20.69
CA GLY A 121 -22.82 -35.78 21.53
C GLY A 121 -22.29 -35.89 22.97
N THR A 122 -21.23 -35.16 23.35
CA THR A 122 -20.77 -35.11 24.74
C THR A 122 -21.66 -34.25 25.63
N SER A 123 -22.01 -34.73 26.82
CA SER A 123 -22.85 -34.00 27.78
C SER A 123 -22.19 -32.69 28.26
N LEU A 124 -23.00 -31.68 28.61
CA LEU A 124 -22.52 -30.39 29.09
C LEU A 124 -21.56 -30.53 30.29
N SER A 125 -21.86 -31.45 31.20
CA SER A 125 -21.02 -31.76 32.37
C SER A 125 -19.66 -32.33 31.97
N GLN A 126 -19.60 -33.16 30.93
CA GLN A 126 -18.35 -33.70 30.40
C GLN A 126 -17.57 -32.62 29.61
N SER A 127 -18.24 -31.74 28.88
CA SER A 127 -17.59 -30.60 28.21
C SER A 127 -16.87 -29.70 29.21
N ILE A 128 -17.53 -29.31 30.31
CA ILE A 128 -16.97 -28.48 31.37
C ILE A 128 -15.81 -29.18 32.09
N ARG A 129 -15.95 -30.48 32.39
CA ARG A 129 -14.91 -31.24 33.12
C ARG A 129 -13.58 -31.37 32.37
N HIS A 130 -13.62 -31.41 31.05
CA HIS A 130 -12.41 -31.49 30.22
C HIS A 130 -11.88 -30.12 29.80
N ALA A 131 -12.71 -29.06 29.83
CA ALA A 131 -12.26 -27.68 29.59
C ALA A 131 -11.63 -27.02 30.84
N ALA A 132 -11.97 -27.51 32.04
CA ALA A 132 -11.48 -26.94 33.30
C ALA A 132 -9.99 -27.21 33.64
N PRO A 133 -9.39 -28.37 33.31
CA PRO A 133 -7.96 -28.63 33.54
C PRO A 133 -7.09 -27.83 32.56
N ASP A 134 -7.48 -27.79 31.29
CA ASP A 134 -6.78 -27.13 30.18
C ASP A 134 -6.58 -25.62 30.43
N ARG A 135 -7.54 -24.99 31.12
CA ARG A 135 -7.49 -23.58 31.50
C ARG A 135 -6.34 -23.23 32.46
N ARG A 136 -5.87 -24.18 33.29
CA ARG A 136 -4.77 -23.96 34.25
C ARG A 136 -3.39 -24.14 33.63
N ASP A 137 -3.31 -24.92 32.56
CA ASP A 137 -2.07 -25.18 31.85
C ASP A 137 -1.79 -24.07 30.82
N ALA A 138 -2.84 -23.51 30.19
CA ALA A 138 -2.74 -22.36 29.30
C ALA A 138 -2.28 -21.06 30.00
N GLU A 139 -2.64 -20.84 31.28
CA GLU A 139 -2.16 -19.69 32.07
C GLU A 139 -0.64 -19.76 32.41
N ARG A 140 0.01 -20.90 32.16
CA ARG A 140 1.42 -21.14 32.48
C ARG A 140 2.38 -20.90 31.31
N GLU A 141 1.88 -20.80 30.09
CA GLU A 141 2.68 -20.65 28.86
C GLU A 141 2.57 -19.27 28.19
N VAL A 142 1.80 -18.34 28.76
CA VAL A 142 1.72 -16.95 28.29
C VAL A 142 2.81 -16.10 28.99
N PRO A 143 3.82 -15.57 28.27
CA PRO A 143 4.74 -14.57 28.81
C PRO A 143 4.11 -13.18 28.96
#